data_AF-A0A1E1XC67-F1
#
_entry.id   AF-A0A1E1XC67-F1
#
_cell.length_a   1.000
_cell.length_b   1.000
_cell.length_c   1.000
_cell.angle_alpha   90.00
_cell.angle_beta   90.00
_cell.angle_gamma   90.00
#
_symmetry.space_group_name_H-M   'P 1'
#
loop_
_entity.id
_entity.type
_entity.pdbx_description
1 polymer ?
#
loop_
_entity_poly.entity_id
_entity_poly.type
_entity_poly.pdbx_seq_one_letter_code
_entity_poly.pdbx_strand_id
1 'polypeptide(L)'
;MTSPSETENSAGTAPPAKPEKPAEAPVTQETAASPTSDATTTAASAPAKPSVHKTDYEKDVVYLYQFTRCPTLPGISPFCLKVETWLRMTQVKYENVDHKLKFKSKKGQLPFVELNGEEIADSDIIIKQLTQIFGKDLDAGLTAEERNISHAFSSMLNNHTGWVSRCWRYRHPGQFLKAAQMDVKRMLNSKLPKGVLQFFFKLAFKSNVQQTIGHGLGRHTTEEILEFGKEDLKHLSQYLGTKPFFFGAEPHLLDCVAFAHLCQFVYVPFGGLLEYMEQECANLLAFVERMKERYWADWDEICKTLELNTHLPKKVPEEEPKKAANESAPAADEKAPAAEDAVKKSEATVEEVKKEEVIKKEVVEEVVTKAVTEVKE
;
A
#
# COMPACT_ATOMS: atom_id res chain seq x y z
N MET A 1 -10.13 -27.79 54.34
CA MET A 1 -10.60 -29.08 54.90
C MET A 1 -12.11 -29.14 54.73
N THR A 2 -12.58 -30.32 54.36
CA THR A 2 -13.82 -30.67 53.66
C THR A 2 -15.12 -30.69 54.48
N SER A 3 -16.20 -30.26 53.82
CA SER A 3 -17.60 -30.78 53.85
C SER A 3 -18.56 -30.45 55.02
N PRO A 4 -19.90 -30.69 54.95
CA PRO A 4 -20.77 -31.24 53.87
C PRO A 4 -22.15 -30.54 53.64
N SER A 5 -22.91 -30.97 52.60
CA SER A 5 -24.38 -31.28 52.56
C SER A 5 -24.88 -31.14 51.09
N GLU A 6 -25.22 -32.16 50.28
CA GLU A 6 -26.24 -33.24 50.39
C GLU A 6 -27.58 -32.74 50.95
N THR A 7 -28.68 -32.67 50.19
CA THR A 7 -29.44 -33.82 49.68
C THR A 7 -30.55 -33.43 48.67
N GLU A 8 -30.70 -34.29 47.65
CA GLU A 8 -31.93 -34.91 47.10
C GLU A 8 -33.09 -34.13 46.43
N ASN A 9 -33.16 -34.30 45.10
CA ASN A 9 -34.19 -34.95 44.27
C ASN A 9 -35.68 -34.93 44.70
N SER A 10 -36.56 -34.48 43.79
CA SER A 10 -37.64 -35.31 43.22
C SER A 10 -38.37 -34.60 42.06
N ALA A 11 -38.84 -35.41 41.12
CA ALA A 11 -39.40 -35.07 39.82
C ALA A 11 -40.85 -34.56 39.85
N GLY A 12 -41.27 -33.89 38.76
CA GLY A 12 -42.66 -33.48 38.56
C GLY A 12 -42.96 -32.84 37.18
N THR A 13 -43.11 -33.69 36.17
CA THR A 13 -44.15 -33.69 35.12
C THR A 13 -44.49 -32.40 34.33
N ALA A 14 -44.23 -32.46 33.02
CA ALA A 14 -44.74 -31.53 32.00
C ALA A 14 -46.21 -31.83 31.60
N PRO A 15 -46.96 -30.80 31.16
CA PRO A 15 -48.12 -30.96 30.27
C PRO A 15 -48.07 -29.97 29.06
N PRO A 16 -48.93 -30.07 28.01
CA PRO A 16 -48.48 -30.45 26.67
C PRO A 16 -48.68 -29.38 25.57
N ALA A 17 -48.05 -29.63 24.42
CA ALA A 17 -48.24 -28.93 23.15
C ALA A 17 -49.49 -29.39 22.37
N LYS A 18 -50.08 -28.49 21.58
CA LYS A 18 -50.94 -28.79 20.41
C LYS A 18 -51.18 -27.52 19.54
N PRO A 19 -51.66 -27.61 18.28
CA PRO A 19 -50.79 -27.56 17.10
C PRO A 19 -51.25 -26.53 16.05
N GLU A 20 -50.36 -26.08 15.15
CA GLU A 20 -50.77 -25.46 13.88
C GLU A 20 -50.20 -26.25 12.69
N LYS A 21 -51.09 -26.54 11.74
CA LYS A 21 -50.89 -27.33 10.51
C LYS A 21 -50.85 -26.38 9.29
N PRO A 22 -50.34 -26.84 8.14
CA PRO A 22 -49.91 -26.02 7.01
C PRO A 22 -51.00 -25.81 5.94
N ALA A 23 -50.87 -24.75 5.14
CA ALA A 23 -51.57 -24.56 3.87
C ALA A 23 -50.55 -24.07 2.84
N GLU A 24 -50.11 -24.92 1.92
CA GLU A 24 -50.65 -25.15 0.56
C GLU A 24 -50.23 -24.08 -0.45
N ALA A 25 -49.45 -24.53 -1.43
CA ALA A 25 -49.13 -23.82 -2.67
C ALA A 25 -50.32 -23.83 -3.63
N PRO A 26 -50.34 -22.96 -4.66
CA PRO A 26 -51.00 -23.26 -5.90
C PRO A 26 -50.00 -23.46 -7.04
N VAL A 27 -50.30 -24.52 -7.79
CA VAL A 27 -49.72 -24.94 -9.07
C VAL A 27 -50.25 -24.05 -10.22
N THR A 28 -49.41 -23.95 -11.24
CA THR A 28 -49.54 -23.39 -12.60
C THR A 28 -50.93 -23.32 -13.25
N GLN A 29 -51.14 -22.25 -14.03
CA GLN A 29 -51.87 -22.30 -15.30
C GLN A 29 -51.04 -21.66 -16.42
N GLU A 30 -50.78 -22.44 -17.47
CA GLU A 30 -50.31 -22.00 -18.78
C GLU A 30 -51.36 -21.11 -19.46
N THR A 31 -50.91 -20.08 -20.19
CA THR A 31 -51.47 -19.75 -21.51
C THR A 31 -50.34 -19.26 -22.41
N ALA A 32 -50.26 -19.87 -23.58
CA ALA A 32 -49.26 -19.68 -24.62
C ALA A 32 -49.50 -18.41 -25.46
N ALA A 33 -48.42 -17.76 -25.93
CA ALA A 33 -48.19 -17.35 -27.32
C ALA A 33 -46.89 -16.52 -27.47
N SER A 34 -45.94 -17.04 -28.24
CA SER A 34 -44.75 -16.33 -28.79
C SER A 34 -45.14 -15.53 -30.07
N PRO A 35 -44.18 -14.94 -30.82
CA PRO A 35 -43.18 -13.92 -30.50
C PRO A 35 -43.29 -12.69 -31.45
N THR A 36 -42.74 -11.54 -31.09
CA THR A 36 -42.32 -10.55 -32.09
C THR A 36 -40.91 -10.08 -31.81
N SER A 37 -40.04 -10.42 -32.75
CA SER A 37 -38.70 -9.92 -32.97
C SER A 37 -38.67 -8.39 -32.97
N ASP A 38 -37.74 -7.80 -32.24
CA ASP A 38 -37.07 -6.61 -32.72
C ASP A 38 -35.58 -6.66 -32.37
N ALA A 39 -34.79 -6.69 -33.44
CA ALA A 39 -33.35 -6.68 -33.44
C ALA A 39 -32.87 -5.34 -32.89
N THR A 40 -32.37 -5.33 -31.65
CA THR A 40 -31.60 -4.19 -31.15
C THR A 40 -30.15 -4.38 -31.55
N THR A 41 -29.75 -3.62 -32.56
CA THR A 41 -28.38 -3.49 -33.04
C THR A 41 -27.44 -3.13 -31.88
N THR A 42 -26.46 -3.99 -31.62
CA THR A 42 -25.35 -3.71 -30.70
C THR A 42 -24.51 -2.57 -31.27
N ALA A 43 -24.75 -1.35 -30.76
CA ALA A 43 -23.81 -0.25 -30.93
C ALA A 43 -22.53 -0.59 -30.14
N ALA A 44 -21.43 -0.83 -30.86
CA ALA A 44 -20.11 -0.97 -30.26
C ALA A 44 -19.80 0.30 -29.46
N SER A 45 -19.70 0.18 -28.13
CA SER A 45 -19.31 1.31 -27.29
C SER A 45 -17.90 1.74 -27.68
N ALA A 46 -17.71 3.03 -27.95
CA ALA A 46 -16.38 3.63 -28.06
C ALA A 46 -15.51 3.19 -26.86
N PRO A 47 -14.20 2.93 -27.04
CA PRO A 47 -13.35 2.49 -25.95
C PRO A 47 -13.40 3.54 -24.83
N ALA A 48 -13.81 3.10 -23.64
CA ALA A 48 -13.84 3.94 -22.45
C ALA A 48 -12.45 4.57 -22.24
N LYS A 49 -12.41 5.86 -21.89
CA LYS A 49 -11.15 6.54 -21.56
C LYS A 49 -10.38 5.71 -20.54
N PRO A 50 -9.05 5.55 -20.67
CA PRO A 50 -8.27 4.74 -19.74
C PRO A 50 -8.54 5.21 -18.31
N SER A 51 -8.94 4.28 -17.44
CA SER A 51 -9.28 4.58 -16.04
C SER A 51 -8.06 4.69 -15.12
N VAL A 52 -6.88 4.83 -15.74
CA VAL A 52 -5.54 4.65 -15.19
C VAL A 52 -4.65 5.86 -15.49
N HIS A 53 -3.67 6.08 -14.62
CA HIS A 53 -2.70 7.16 -14.70
C HIS A 53 -1.56 6.87 -15.66
N LYS A 54 -1.07 5.63 -15.73
CA LYS A 54 -0.06 5.19 -16.69
C LYS A 54 -0.75 4.87 -18.02
N THR A 55 -0.74 5.81 -18.96
CA THR A 55 -1.42 5.64 -20.27
C THR A 55 -0.58 4.89 -21.31
N ASP A 56 0.74 4.94 -21.18
CA ASP A 56 1.74 4.25 -22.01
C ASP A 56 2.20 2.95 -21.33
N TYR A 57 1.24 2.16 -20.83
CA TYR A 57 1.53 0.93 -20.12
C TYR A 57 1.93 -0.22 -21.06
N GLU A 58 2.88 -1.03 -20.65
CA GLU A 58 3.19 -2.31 -21.29
C GLU A 58 2.23 -3.39 -20.80
N LYS A 59 1.80 -4.25 -21.72
CA LYS A 59 0.92 -5.37 -21.39
C LYS A 59 1.63 -6.33 -20.41
N ASP A 60 0.90 -6.77 -19.40
CA ASP A 60 1.34 -7.73 -18.37
C ASP A 60 2.51 -7.22 -17.51
N VAL A 61 2.69 -5.90 -17.44
CA VAL A 61 3.56 -5.21 -16.48
C VAL A 61 2.69 -4.55 -15.41
N VAL A 62 3.02 -4.81 -14.15
CA VAL A 62 2.31 -4.21 -13.00
C VAL A 62 2.92 -2.85 -12.67
N TYR A 63 2.14 -1.77 -12.74
CA TYR A 63 2.57 -0.45 -12.32
C TYR A 63 2.15 -0.20 -10.87
N LEU A 64 3.11 -0.24 -9.95
CA LEU A 64 2.89 -0.13 -8.51
C LEU A 64 2.97 1.33 -8.05
N TYR A 65 1.88 1.81 -7.46
CA TYR A 65 1.78 3.12 -6.83
C TYR A 65 1.84 2.94 -5.31
N GLN A 66 2.88 3.52 -4.70
CA GLN A 66 3.15 3.39 -3.27
C GLN A 66 3.88 4.62 -2.71
N PHE A 67 4.05 4.65 -1.39
CA PHE A 67 4.80 5.73 -0.74
C PHE A 67 6.26 5.79 -1.23
N THR A 68 6.85 6.98 -1.15
CA THR A 68 8.26 7.22 -1.50
C THR A 68 9.20 6.36 -0.66
N ARG A 69 10.37 6.02 -1.22
CA ARG A 69 11.42 5.28 -0.49
C ARG A 69 11.83 5.97 0.81
N CYS A 70 12.25 5.15 1.76
CA CYS A 70 12.74 5.56 3.07
C CYS A 70 14.21 5.13 3.22
N PRO A 71 15.08 5.94 3.86
CA PRO A 71 16.49 5.56 4.04
C PRO A 71 16.74 4.35 4.92
N THR A 72 15.72 3.85 5.64
CA THR A 72 15.88 2.70 6.53
C THR A 72 15.22 1.41 6.01
N LEU A 73 14.25 1.52 5.09
CA LEU A 73 13.57 0.38 4.46
C LEU A 73 12.90 0.79 3.13
N PRO A 74 12.69 -0.14 2.18
CA PRO A 74 12.11 0.16 0.87
C PRO A 74 10.69 0.75 0.92
N GLY A 75 9.88 0.37 1.91
CA GLY A 75 8.50 0.81 2.04
C GLY A 75 8.12 1.13 3.49
N ILE A 76 7.78 2.39 3.76
CA ILE A 76 7.38 2.87 5.09
C ILE A 76 5.97 2.42 5.50
N SER A 77 5.20 1.86 4.56
CA SER A 77 3.90 1.24 4.82
C SER A 77 4.04 -0.27 4.71
N PRO A 78 3.62 -1.05 5.72
CA PRO A 78 3.67 -2.51 5.63
C PRO A 78 2.83 -3.03 4.47
N PHE A 79 1.71 -2.38 4.13
CA PHE A 79 0.88 -2.78 3.00
C PHE A 79 1.59 -2.60 1.65
N CYS A 80 2.37 -1.53 1.50
CA CYS A 80 3.16 -1.29 0.29
C CYS A 80 4.32 -2.28 0.17
N LEU A 81 5.07 -2.47 1.27
CA LEU A 81 6.17 -3.44 1.32
C LEU A 81 5.67 -4.87 1.09
N LYS A 82 4.47 -5.21 1.57
CA LYS A 82 3.80 -6.50 1.33
C LYS A 82 3.58 -6.75 -0.16
N VAL A 83 2.96 -5.81 -0.88
CA VAL A 83 2.70 -5.96 -2.33
C VAL A 83 4.02 -6.10 -3.11
N GLU A 84 5.01 -5.26 -2.82
CA GLU A 84 6.30 -5.32 -3.52
C GLU A 84 7.08 -6.61 -3.21
N THR A 85 7.01 -7.09 -1.96
CA THR A 85 7.60 -8.38 -1.58
C THR A 85 6.91 -9.53 -2.31
N TRP A 86 5.57 -9.51 -2.43
CA TRP A 86 4.84 -10.53 -3.19
C TRP A 86 5.24 -10.53 -4.68
N LEU A 87 5.37 -9.36 -5.30
CA LEU A 87 5.83 -9.22 -6.69
C LEU A 87 7.24 -9.81 -6.86
N ARG A 88 8.14 -9.55 -5.91
CA ARG A 88 9.51 -10.11 -5.89
C ARG A 88 9.52 -11.62 -5.70
N MET A 89 8.73 -12.15 -4.77
CA MET A 89 8.61 -13.60 -4.51
C MET A 89 8.10 -14.37 -5.73
N THR A 90 7.14 -13.79 -6.46
CA THR A 90 6.49 -14.42 -7.61
C THR A 90 7.17 -14.13 -8.95
N GLN A 91 8.16 -13.24 -8.95
CA GLN A 91 8.88 -12.76 -10.13
C GLN A 91 7.96 -12.15 -11.20
N VAL A 92 6.82 -11.59 -10.79
CA VAL A 92 5.94 -10.82 -11.67
C VAL A 92 6.63 -9.51 -12.02
N LYS A 93 6.63 -9.15 -13.31
CA LYS A 93 7.24 -7.90 -13.78
C LYS A 93 6.47 -6.70 -13.24
N TYR A 94 7.19 -5.74 -12.65
CA TYR A 94 6.57 -4.54 -12.13
C TYR A 94 7.49 -3.32 -12.23
N GLU A 95 6.87 -2.14 -12.26
CA GLU A 95 7.52 -0.83 -12.18
C GLU A 95 6.87 -0.02 -11.06
N ASN A 96 7.68 0.51 -10.15
CA ASN A 96 7.25 1.51 -9.20
C ASN A 96 7.12 2.87 -9.89
N VAL A 97 5.94 3.48 -9.79
CA VAL A 97 5.65 4.78 -10.40
C VAL A 97 5.95 5.92 -9.44
N ASP A 98 6.83 6.85 -9.83
CA ASP A 98 7.04 8.09 -9.09
C ASP A 98 5.83 9.04 -9.29
N HIS A 99 4.86 8.92 -8.39
CA HIS A 99 3.70 9.80 -8.39
C HIS A 99 3.84 10.98 -7.41
N LYS A 100 5.00 11.17 -6.75
CA LYS A 100 5.26 12.28 -5.80
C LYS A 100 4.15 12.50 -4.77
N LEU A 101 3.55 11.40 -4.27
CA LEU A 101 2.40 11.40 -3.35
C LEU A 101 1.12 12.10 -3.88
N LYS A 102 1.03 12.37 -5.18
CA LYS A 102 -0.13 13.02 -5.83
C LYS A 102 -1.34 12.11 -5.94
N PHE A 103 -1.11 10.85 -6.30
CA PHE A 103 -2.17 9.89 -6.54
C PHE A 103 -2.43 8.98 -5.34
N LYS A 104 -3.70 8.61 -5.22
CA LYS A 104 -4.24 7.55 -4.38
C LYS A 104 -5.24 6.79 -5.23
N SER A 105 -5.52 5.54 -4.88
CA SER A 105 -6.58 4.78 -5.55
C SER A 105 -7.93 5.51 -5.49
N LYS A 106 -8.89 5.01 -6.27
CA LYS A 106 -10.31 5.38 -6.17
C LYS A 106 -10.89 5.17 -4.76
N LYS A 107 -10.24 4.33 -3.94
CA LYS A 107 -10.58 4.11 -2.52
C LYS A 107 -9.85 5.05 -1.54
N GLY A 108 -9.03 5.98 -2.05
CA GLY A 108 -8.27 6.93 -1.24
C GLY A 108 -7.08 6.33 -0.49
N GLN A 109 -6.56 5.18 -0.92
CA GLN A 109 -5.51 4.43 -0.22
C GLN A 109 -4.32 4.08 -1.15
N LEU A 110 -3.15 3.88 -0.52
CA LEU A 110 -1.97 3.24 -1.09
C LEU A 110 -1.68 1.94 -0.30
N PRO A 111 -1.12 0.89 -0.93
CA PRO A 111 -0.75 0.82 -2.34
C PRO A 111 -1.96 0.62 -3.26
N PHE A 112 -1.78 0.92 -4.54
CA PHE A 112 -2.61 0.41 -5.63
C PHE A 112 -1.72 0.04 -6.82
N VAL A 113 -2.25 -0.76 -7.73
CA VAL A 113 -1.56 -1.10 -8.98
C VAL A 113 -2.42 -0.75 -10.17
N GLU A 114 -1.78 -0.50 -11.29
CA GLU A 114 -2.41 -0.48 -12.61
C GLU A 114 -1.86 -1.62 -13.44
N LEU A 115 -2.75 -2.41 -14.04
CA LEU A 115 -2.40 -3.54 -14.87
C LEU A 115 -3.36 -3.59 -16.06
N ASN A 116 -2.82 -3.65 -17.27
CA ASN A 116 -3.60 -3.80 -18.50
C ASN A 116 -4.74 -2.75 -18.66
N GLY A 117 -4.56 -1.54 -18.13
CA GLY A 117 -5.54 -0.46 -18.20
C GLY A 117 -6.58 -0.44 -17.07
N GLU A 118 -6.43 -1.31 -16.07
CA GLU A 118 -7.31 -1.39 -14.90
C GLU A 118 -6.58 -1.05 -13.59
N GLU A 119 -7.24 -0.32 -12.70
CA GLU A 119 -6.75 -0.02 -11.35
C GLU A 119 -7.23 -1.08 -10.36
N ILE A 120 -6.31 -1.63 -9.57
CA ILE A 120 -6.58 -2.58 -8.49
C ILE A 120 -6.05 -1.98 -7.18
N ALA A 121 -6.93 -1.82 -6.20
CA ALA A 121 -6.63 -1.17 -4.92
C ALA A 121 -6.95 -2.07 -3.74
N ASP A 122 -6.26 -1.82 -2.61
CA ASP A 122 -6.13 -2.67 -1.42
C ASP A 122 -5.11 -3.80 -1.59
N SER A 123 -4.16 -3.89 -0.65
CA SER A 123 -3.03 -4.83 -0.76
C SER A 123 -3.43 -6.31 -0.81
N ASP A 124 -4.48 -6.74 -0.12
CA ASP A 124 -4.94 -8.14 -0.15
C ASP A 124 -5.71 -8.42 -1.44
N ILE A 125 -6.49 -7.45 -1.92
CA ILE A 125 -7.18 -7.54 -3.21
C ILE A 125 -6.18 -7.57 -4.37
N ILE A 126 -5.14 -6.72 -4.34
CA ILE A 126 -4.06 -6.69 -5.32
C ILE A 126 -3.43 -8.07 -5.42
N ILE A 127 -2.93 -8.61 -4.29
CA ILE A 127 -2.29 -9.92 -4.28
C ILE A 127 -3.25 -11.00 -4.80
N LYS A 128 -4.51 -11.02 -4.34
CA LYS A 128 -5.51 -12.00 -4.78
C LYS A 128 -5.72 -11.96 -6.30
N GLN A 129 -5.92 -10.78 -6.88
CA GLN A 129 -6.17 -10.65 -8.32
C GLN A 129 -4.93 -10.96 -9.15
N LEU A 130 -3.75 -10.47 -8.74
CA LEU A 130 -2.50 -10.77 -9.45
C LEU A 130 -2.16 -12.28 -9.39
N THR A 131 -2.42 -12.94 -8.26
CA THR A 131 -2.32 -14.41 -8.14
C THR A 131 -3.16 -15.11 -9.21
N GLN A 132 -4.41 -14.67 -9.41
CA GLN A 132 -5.31 -15.26 -10.39
C GLN A 132 -4.88 -14.95 -11.84
N ILE A 133 -4.48 -13.72 -12.12
CA ILE A 133 -4.08 -13.27 -13.47
C ILE A 133 -2.79 -13.97 -13.93
N PHE A 134 -1.80 -14.08 -13.03
CA PHE A 134 -0.48 -14.63 -13.36
C PHE A 134 -0.31 -16.11 -13.01
N GLY A 135 -1.30 -16.73 -12.34
CA GLY A 135 -1.21 -18.13 -11.88
C GLY A 135 -0.11 -18.36 -10.85
N LYS A 136 0.07 -17.42 -9.91
CA LYS A 136 1.15 -17.40 -8.91
C LYS A 136 0.63 -17.54 -7.48
N ASP A 137 0.01 -18.68 -7.16
CA ASP A 137 -0.47 -18.95 -5.80
C ASP A 137 0.69 -19.41 -4.90
N LEU A 138 1.12 -18.53 -3.98
CA LEU A 138 2.12 -18.85 -2.95
C LEU A 138 1.63 -19.92 -1.97
N ASP A 139 0.32 -20.09 -1.82
CA ASP A 139 -0.31 -21.00 -0.86
C ASP A 139 -0.79 -22.31 -1.53
N ALA A 140 -0.36 -22.59 -2.77
CA ALA A 140 -0.82 -23.75 -3.53
C ALA A 140 -0.53 -25.10 -2.83
N GLY A 141 0.54 -25.17 -2.03
CA GLY A 141 0.94 -26.36 -1.28
C GLY A 141 0.30 -26.50 0.10
N LEU A 142 -0.46 -25.50 0.57
CA LEU A 142 -1.02 -25.51 1.92
C LEU A 142 -2.29 -26.33 2.02
N THR A 143 -2.43 -27.04 3.13
CA THR A 143 -3.67 -27.69 3.54
C THR A 143 -4.75 -26.66 3.92
N ALA A 144 -6.01 -27.09 3.98
CA ALA A 144 -7.11 -26.22 4.41
C ALA A 144 -6.90 -25.64 5.82
N GLU A 145 -6.33 -26.43 6.75
CA GLU A 145 -5.99 -25.98 8.10
C GLU A 145 -4.92 -24.89 8.07
N GLU A 146 -3.83 -25.10 7.32
CA GLU A 146 -2.76 -24.12 7.18
C GLU A 146 -3.25 -22.82 6.53
N ARG A 147 -4.16 -22.90 5.54
CA ARG A 147 -4.78 -21.72 4.94
C ARG A 147 -5.64 -20.95 5.94
N ASN A 148 -6.36 -21.63 6.83
CA ASN A 148 -7.11 -20.98 7.90
C ASN A 148 -6.18 -20.28 8.89
N ILE A 149 -5.05 -20.91 9.23
CA ILE A 149 -4.05 -20.31 10.11
C ILE A 149 -3.39 -19.09 9.43
N SER A 150 -3.04 -19.21 8.15
CA SER A 150 -2.52 -18.11 7.32
C SER A 150 -3.46 -16.91 7.34
N HIS A 151 -4.76 -17.15 7.16
CA HIS A 151 -5.79 -16.11 7.23
C HIS A 151 -5.88 -15.46 8.62
N ALA A 152 -5.87 -16.25 9.69
CA ALA A 152 -5.98 -15.74 11.06
C ALA A 152 -4.78 -14.82 11.42
N PHE A 153 -3.55 -15.28 11.21
CA PHE A 153 -2.36 -14.47 11.48
C PHE A 153 -2.24 -13.26 10.55
N SER A 154 -2.58 -13.40 9.26
CA SER A 154 -2.58 -12.26 8.33
C SER A 154 -3.61 -11.20 8.76
N SER A 155 -4.78 -11.63 9.26
CA SER A 155 -5.80 -10.74 9.78
C SER A 155 -5.33 -10.00 11.04
N MET A 156 -4.65 -10.68 11.97
CA MET A 156 -4.03 -10.07 13.14
C MET A 156 -2.95 -9.06 12.73
N LEU A 157 -2.06 -9.42 11.81
CA LEU A 157 -1.00 -8.54 11.34
C LEU A 157 -1.57 -7.27 10.67
N ASN A 158 -2.49 -7.43 9.72
CA ASN A 158 -3.07 -6.31 8.98
C ASN A 158 -3.95 -5.41 9.86
N ASN A 159 -4.74 -5.98 10.79
CA ASN A 159 -5.81 -5.25 11.50
C ASN A 159 -5.55 -4.99 12.98
N HIS A 160 -4.51 -5.59 13.58
CA HIS A 160 -4.13 -5.35 14.96
C HIS A 160 -2.70 -4.81 15.03
N THR A 161 -1.71 -5.61 14.64
CA THR A 161 -0.28 -5.24 14.67
C THR A 161 0.03 -3.99 13.83
N GLY A 162 -0.57 -3.90 12.63
CA GLY A 162 -0.46 -2.72 11.77
C GLY A 162 -1.01 -1.45 12.42
N TRP A 163 -2.09 -1.58 13.20
CA TRP A 163 -2.68 -0.46 13.94
C TRP A 163 -1.89 -0.09 15.19
N VAL A 164 -1.20 -1.03 15.84
CA VAL A 164 -0.22 -0.73 16.90
C VAL A 164 0.87 0.21 16.35
N SER A 165 1.49 -0.17 15.22
CA SER A 165 2.49 0.66 14.54
C SER A 165 1.94 2.04 14.17
N ARG A 166 0.73 2.06 13.60
CA ARG A 166 0.05 3.28 13.19
C ARG A 166 -0.24 4.23 14.37
N CYS A 167 -0.77 3.71 15.47
CA CYS A 167 -1.07 4.48 16.67
C CYS A 167 0.19 5.16 17.22
N TRP A 168 1.29 4.41 17.32
CA TRP A 168 2.54 4.97 17.80
C TRP A 168 3.06 6.08 16.87
N ARG A 169 3.13 5.82 15.55
CA ARG A 169 3.63 6.80 14.57
C ARG A 169 2.89 8.12 14.62
N TYR A 170 1.56 8.05 14.77
CA TYR A 170 0.72 9.24 14.72
C TYR A 170 0.68 10.01 16.05
N ARG A 171 0.87 9.33 17.17
CA ARG A 171 1.08 9.98 18.48
C ARG A 171 2.49 10.56 18.63
N HIS A 172 3.47 10.00 17.93
CA HIS A 172 4.88 10.38 18.04
C HIS A 172 5.53 10.77 16.69
N PRO A 173 4.95 11.73 15.92
CA PRO A 173 5.41 12.05 14.56
C PRO A 173 6.88 12.45 14.48
N GLY A 174 7.39 13.19 15.48
CA GLY A 174 8.79 13.61 15.52
C GLY A 174 9.75 12.44 15.75
N GLN A 175 9.38 11.49 16.61
CA GLN A 175 10.19 10.29 16.86
C GLN A 175 10.16 9.37 15.62
N PHE A 176 8.99 9.21 15.00
CA PHE A 176 8.84 8.46 13.77
C PHE A 176 9.72 9.01 12.63
N LEU A 177 9.68 10.32 12.36
CA LEU A 177 10.53 10.94 11.34
C LEU A 177 12.02 10.72 11.61
N LYS A 178 12.43 10.81 12.88
CA LYS A 178 13.82 10.58 13.30
C LYS A 178 14.23 9.11 13.10
N ALA A 179 13.41 8.17 13.57
CA ALA A 179 13.68 6.73 13.45
C ALA A 179 13.73 6.28 11.98
N ALA A 180 12.83 6.80 11.14
CA ALA A 180 12.80 6.52 9.70
C ALA A 180 13.82 7.36 8.90
N GLN A 181 14.61 8.23 9.54
CA GLN A 181 15.56 9.13 8.88
C GLN A 181 14.93 9.96 7.72
N MET A 182 13.66 10.33 7.86
CA MET A 182 12.92 11.01 6.80
C MET A 182 13.07 12.54 6.91
N ASP A 183 13.49 13.17 5.80
CA ASP A 183 13.41 14.63 5.64
C ASP A 183 12.10 14.99 4.92
N VAL A 184 11.20 15.66 5.65
CA VAL A 184 9.89 16.10 5.15
C VAL A 184 10.04 17.01 3.91
N LYS A 185 11.11 17.82 3.85
CA LYS A 185 11.36 18.72 2.71
C LYS A 185 11.62 17.93 1.43
N ARG A 186 12.40 16.85 1.54
CA ARG A 186 12.67 15.94 0.43
C ARG A 186 11.42 15.16 0.03
N MET A 187 10.68 14.63 1.00
CA MET A 187 9.45 13.87 0.76
C MET A 187 8.40 14.68 0.00
N LEU A 188 8.19 15.94 0.39
CA LEU A 188 7.18 16.81 -0.22
C LEU A 188 7.71 17.62 -1.41
N ASN A 189 8.99 17.43 -1.78
CA ASN A 189 9.69 18.23 -2.79
C ASN A 189 9.42 19.75 -2.64
N SER A 190 9.40 20.22 -1.40
CA SER A 190 8.89 21.55 -1.05
C SER A 190 10.02 22.58 -0.93
N LYS A 191 9.78 23.78 -1.45
CA LYS A 191 10.67 24.94 -1.26
C LYS A 191 10.45 25.64 0.09
N LEU A 192 9.41 25.25 0.84
CA LEU A 192 9.06 25.89 2.11
C LEU A 192 10.15 25.70 3.20
N PRO A 193 10.27 26.65 4.14
CA PRO A 193 11.14 26.50 5.30
C PRO A 193 10.78 25.26 6.15
N LYS A 194 11.79 24.59 6.71
CA LYS A 194 11.61 23.34 7.47
C LYS A 194 10.60 23.47 8.63
N GLY A 195 10.62 24.60 9.36
CA GLY A 195 9.69 24.82 10.48
C GLY A 195 8.23 24.90 10.06
N VAL A 196 7.93 25.54 8.93
CA VAL A 196 6.58 25.62 8.36
C VAL A 196 6.11 24.23 7.93
N LEU A 197 6.97 23.50 7.23
CA LEU A 197 6.65 22.16 6.76
C LEU A 197 6.42 21.19 7.92
N GLN A 198 7.21 21.29 8.99
CA GLN A 198 7.05 20.46 10.18
C GLN A 198 5.77 20.80 10.96
N PHE A 199 5.33 22.06 10.95
CA PHE A 199 4.04 22.46 11.51
C PHE A 199 2.86 21.83 10.74
N PHE A 200 2.84 21.96 9.41
CA PHE A 200 1.82 21.34 8.58
C PHE A 200 1.84 19.80 8.66
N PHE A 201 3.04 19.22 8.76
CA PHE A 201 3.19 17.77 8.94
C PHE A 201 2.59 17.30 10.27
N LYS A 202 2.80 18.05 11.37
CA LYS A 202 2.14 17.75 12.66
C LYS A 202 0.61 17.87 12.55
N LEU A 203 0.10 18.87 11.84
CA LEU A 203 -1.34 19.06 11.68
C LEU A 203 -1.96 17.94 10.84
N ALA A 204 -1.29 17.50 9.76
CA ALA A 204 -1.71 16.37 8.94
C ALA A 204 -1.79 15.05 9.75
N PHE A 205 -1.01 14.93 10.82
CA PHE A 205 -1.04 13.75 11.69
C PHE A 205 -2.21 13.78 12.68
N LYS A 206 -2.85 14.94 12.92
CA LYS A 206 -4.01 15.05 13.84
C LYS A 206 -5.21 14.25 13.33
N SER A 207 -5.54 14.33 12.05
CA SER A 207 -6.62 13.53 11.46
C SER A 207 -6.31 12.03 11.49
N ASN A 208 -5.04 11.68 11.32
CA ASN A 208 -4.57 10.30 11.43
C ASN A 208 -4.69 9.74 12.86
N VAL A 209 -4.49 10.56 13.91
CA VAL A 209 -4.81 10.17 15.29
C VAL A 209 -6.31 9.97 15.49
N GLN A 210 -7.17 10.78 14.86
CA GLN A 210 -8.62 10.55 14.93
C GLN A 210 -9.03 9.25 14.25
N GLN A 211 -8.36 8.85 13.16
CA GLN A 211 -8.61 7.56 12.52
C GLN A 211 -8.24 6.38 13.44
N THR A 212 -7.16 6.49 14.22
CA THR A 212 -6.81 5.43 15.18
C THR A 212 -7.83 5.35 16.32
N ILE A 213 -8.37 6.48 16.77
CA ILE A 213 -9.49 6.51 17.72
C ILE A 213 -10.71 5.86 17.08
N GLY A 214 -11.06 6.18 15.84
CA GLY A 214 -12.17 5.57 15.10
C GLY A 214 -12.06 4.05 15.02
N HIS A 215 -10.85 3.52 14.79
CA HIS A 215 -10.56 2.09 14.79
C HIS A 215 -10.76 1.41 16.17
N GLY A 216 -10.70 2.16 17.27
CA GLY A 216 -10.77 1.62 18.63
C GLY A 216 -9.43 1.58 19.32
N LEU A 217 -8.38 1.11 18.63
CA LEU A 217 -7.03 0.98 19.23
C LEU A 217 -6.47 2.31 19.74
N GLY A 218 -6.79 3.42 19.07
CA GLY A 218 -6.39 4.76 19.48
C GLY A 218 -7.09 5.30 20.74
N ARG A 219 -8.03 4.54 21.34
CA ARG A 219 -8.64 4.87 22.64
C ARG A 219 -7.80 4.39 23.83
N HIS A 220 -6.86 3.48 23.60
CA HIS A 220 -5.99 2.91 24.63
C HIS A 220 -4.77 3.78 24.93
N THR A 221 -4.16 3.58 26.10
CA THR A 221 -2.93 4.25 26.50
C THR A 221 -1.75 3.82 25.61
N THR A 222 -0.62 4.52 25.70
CA THR A 222 0.58 4.13 24.92
C THR A 222 1.14 2.80 25.42
N GLU A 223 1.06 2.54 26.72
CA GLU A 223 1.52 1.34 27.39
C GLU A 223 0.66 0.12 27.00
N GLU A 224 -0.66 0.28 26.97
CA GLU A 224 -1.60 -0.77 26.51
C GLU A 224 -1.35 -1.14 25.04
N ILE A 225 -1.20 -0.14 24.17
CA ILE A 225 -0.92 -0.36 22.75
C ILE A 225 0.42 -1.08 22.55
N LEU A 226 1.41 -0.74 23.37
CA LEU A 226 2.70 -1.43 23.34
C LEU A 226 2.55 -2.89 23.76
N GLU A 227 1.78 -3.18 24.80
CA GLU A 227 1.55 -4.55 25.26
C GLU A 227 0.82 -5.38 24.21
N PHE A 228 -0.19 -4.82 23.54
CA PHE A 228 -0.84 -5.46 22.39
C PHE A 228 0.16 -5.85 21.29
N GLY A 229 1.10 -4.95 20.98
CA GLY A 229 2.17 -5.25 20.03
C GLY A 229 3.08 -6.39 20.48
N LYS A 230 3.44 -6.44 21.76
CA LYS A 230 4.26 -7.53 22.32
C LYS A 230 3.53 -8.87 22.31
N GLU A 231 2.24 -8.88 22.62
CA GLU A 231 1.42 -10.09 22.60
C GLU A 231 1.30 -10.67 21.16
N ASP A 232 1.05 -9.82 20.17
CA ASP A 232 1.05 -10.22 18.75
C ASP A 232 2.41 -10.83 18.34
N LEU A 233 3.52 -10.17 18.70
CA LEU A 233 4.88 -10.64 18.40
C LEU A 233 5.18 -11.98 19.08
N LYS A 234 4.75 -12.15 20.33
CA LYS A 234 4.89 -13.40 21.07
C LYS A 234 4.16 -14.54 20.36
N HIS A 235 2.92 -14.33 19.93
CA HIS A 235 2.16 -15.35 19.20
C HIS A 235 2.77 -15.67 17.83
N LEU A 236 3.25 -14.66 17.08
CA LEU A 236 4.01 -14.89 15.85
C LEU A 236 5.26 -15.74 16.11
N SER A 237 6.04 -15.36 17.13
CA SER A 237 7.28 -16.03 17.51
C SER A 237 7.03 -17.50 17.88
N GLN A 238 6.02 -17.76 18.71
CA GLN A 238 5.63 -19.12 19.10
C GLN A 238 5.17 -19.95 17.91
N TYR A 239 4.40 -19.35 16.99
CA TYR A 239 3.91 -20.07 15.82
C TYR A 239 5.02 -20.36 14.79
N LEU A 240 5.96 -19.43 14.59
CA LEU A 240 7.17 -19.67 13.80
C LEU A 240 8.02 -20.79 14.43
N GLY A 241 8.21 -20.74 15.75
CA GLY A 241 9.00 -21.71 16.49
C GLY A 241 10.43 -21.80 15.95
N THR A 242 10.86 -23.01 15.60
CA THR A 242 12.17 -23.30 15.00
C THR A 242 12.14 -23.41 13.48
N LYS A 243 10.97 -23.23 12.85
CA LYS A 243 10.83 -23.34 11.39
C LYS A 243 11.49 -22.15 10.70
N PRO A 244 12.08 -22.33 9.50
CA PRO A 244 12.61 -21.19 8.75
C PRO A 244 11.51 -20.25 8.25
N PHE A 245 10.34 -20.79 7.91
CA PHE A 245 9.12 -20.07 7.51
C PHE A 245 7.89 -20.64 8.20
N PHE A 246 6.77 -19.93 8.21
CA PHE A 246 5.60 -20.27 9.05
C PHE A 246 5.02 -21.66 8.79
N PHE A 247 5.08 -22.14 7.53
CA PHE A 247 4.61 -23.46 7.12
C PHE A 247 5.74 -24.44 6.75
N GLY A 248 6.96 -24.19 7.23
CA GLY A 248 8.08 -25.13 7.05
C GLY A 248 9.22 -24.54 6.23
N ALA A 249 9.65 -25.25 5.19
CA ALA A 249 10.91 -24.98 4.48
C ALA A 249 10.83 -23.86 3.43
N GLU A 250 9.66 -23.60 2.86
CA GLU A 250 9.45 -22.57 1.84
C GLU A 250 8.50 -21.46 2.35
N PRO A 251 8.73 -20.20 1.94
CA PRO A 251 7.88 -19.07 2.33
C PRO A 251 6.57 -19.07 1.56
N HIS A 252 5.52 -18.69 2.27
CA HIS A 252 4.14 -18.63 1.80
C HIS A 252 3.59 -17.19 1.97
N LEU A 253 2.30 -16.99 1.71
CA LEU A 253 1.70 -15.66 1.81
C LEU A 253 1.83 -15.06 3.23
N LEU A 254 1.69 -15.88 4.27
CA LEU A 254 1.85 -15.41 5.66
C LEU A 254 3.26 -14.86 5.91
N ASP A 255 4.31 -15.49 5.36
CA ASP A 255 5.68 -14.99 5.49
C ASP A 255 5.84 -13.61 4.82
N CYS A 256 5.21 -13.41 3.65
CA CYS A 256 5.17 -12.11 2.97
C CYS A 256 4.51 -11.03 3.84
N VAL A 257 3.36 -11.34 4.43
CA VAL A 257 2.60 -10.41 5.29
C VAL A 257 3.38 -10.09 6.58
N ALA A 258 3.92 -11.12 7.24
CA ALA A 258 4.68 -10.98 8.47
C ALA A 258 5.97 -10.18 8.26
N PHE A 259 6.74 -10.50 7.21
CA PHE A 259 7.95 -9.76 6.86
C PHE A 259 7.67 -8.26 6.74
N ALA A 260 6.62 -7.91 5.99
CA ALA A 260 6.30 -6.51 5.74
C ALA A 260 5.95 -5.72 7.01
N HIS A 261 5.29 -6.35 7.98
CA HIS A 261 4.96 -5.75 9.28
C HIS A 261 6.14 -5.71 10.23
N LEU A 262 6.90 -6.81 10.35
CA LEU A 262 8.06 -6.90 11.25
C LEU A 262 9.16 -5.92 10.85
N CYS A 263 9.38 -5.69 9.55
CA CYS A 263 10.30 -4.65 9.07
C CYS A 263 9.97 -3.26 9.61
N GLN A 264 8.70 -2.96 9.89
CA GLN A 264 8.29 -1.67 10.45
C GLN A 264 8.77 -1.46 11.88
N PHE A 265 9.08 -2.53 12.62
CA PHE A 265 9.64 -2.48 13.97
C PHE A 265 11.16 -2.58 13.94
N VAL A 266 11.72 -3.42 13.06
CA VAL A 266 13.17 -3.61 12.96
C VAL A 266 13.88 -2.37 12.40
N TYR A 267 13.37 -1.79 11.32
CA TYR A 267 14.05 -0.69 10.60
C TYR A 267 13.50 0.70 10.94
N VAL A 268 12.42 0.77 11.71
CA VAL A 268 11.88 2.02 12.26
C VAL A 268 11.54 1.77 13.73
N PRO A 269 12.56 1.51 14.57
CA PRO A 269 12.34 1.04 15.93
C PRO A 269 11.61 2.08 16.77
N PHE A 270 10.69 1.58 17.58
CA PHE A 270 9.93 2.40 18.49
C PHE A 270 9.41 1.65 19.70
N GLY A 271 9.14 2.43 20.76
CA GLY A 271 8.33 2.00 21.89
C GLY A 271 8.83 0.78 22.64
N GLY A 272 10.07 0.31 22.45
CA GLY A 272 10.53 -0.92 23.08
C GLY A 272 10.19 -2.21 22.33
N LEU A 273 9.56 -2.15 21.14
CA LEU A 273 9.18 -3.36 20.40
C LEU A 273 10.38 -4.08 19.80
N LEU A 274 11.38 -3.35 19.30
CA LEU A 274 12.61 -3.99 18.80
C LEU A 274 13.36 -4.67 19.95
N GLU A 275 13.48 -3.97 21.08
CA GLU A 275 14.12 -4.49 22.29
C GLU A 275 13.40 -5.75 22.81
N TYR A 276 12.07 -5.76 22.78
CA TYR A 276 11.28 -6.95 23.09
C TYR A 276 11.54 -8.09 22.09
N MET A 277 11.65 -7.79 20.79
CA MET A 277 11.99 -8.81 19.80
C MET A 277 13.39 -9.38 20.02
N GLU A 278 14.37 -8.56 20.38
CA GLU A 278 15.74 -8.98 20.69
C GLU A 278 15.79 -9.91 21.92
N GLN A 279 14.97 -9.64 22.93
CA GLN A 279 14.95 -10.40 24.18
C GLN A 279 14.11 -11.67 24.12
N GLU A 280 12.91 -11.60 23.51
CA GLU A 280 11.87 -12.62 23.64
C GLU A 280 11.49 -13.29 22.31
N CYS A 281 11.85 -12.68 21.16
CA CYS A 281 11.43 -13.13 19.83
C CYS A 281 12.57 -13.13 18.79
N ALA A 282 13.78 -13.54 19.20
CA ALA A 282 14.96 -13.48 18.33
C ALA A 282 14.81 -14.31 17.03
N ASN A 283 13.96 -15.34 17.03
CA ASN A 283 13.61 -16.11 15.83
C ASN A 283 12.88 -15.27 14.76
N LEU A 284 12.11 -14.24 15.16
CA LEU A 284 11.48 -13.30 14.23
C LEU A 284 12.50 -12.37 13.57
N LEU A 285 13.55 -11.96 14.29
CA LEU A 285 14.65 -11.18 13.71
C LEU A 285 15.40 -12.00 12.66
N ALA A 286 15.72 -13.26 12.99
CA ALA A 286 16.33 -14.17 12.04
C ALA A 286 15.43 -14.43 10.82
N PHE A 287 14.11 -14.48 11.01
CA PHE A 287 13.13 -14.59 9.92
C PHE A 287 13.13 -13.36 9.01
N VAL A 288 13.15 -12.15 9.57
CA VAL A 288 13.23 -10.91 8.79
C VAL A 288 14.49 -10.89 7.93
N GLU A 289 15.64 -11.28 8.50
CA GLU A 289 16.90 -11.32 7.73
C GLU A 289 16.82 -12.33 6.58
N ARG A 290 16.31 -13.56 6.83
CA ARG A 290 16.13 -14.57 5.75
C ARG A 290 15.28 -14.06 4.60
N MET A 291 14.16 -13.40 4.90
CA MET A 291 13.27 -12.84 3.87
C MET A 291 13.93 -11.68 3.13
N LYS A 292 14.68 -10.81 3.83
CA LYS A 292 15.45 -9.72 3.21
C LYS A 292 16.53 -10.27 2.28
N GLU A 293 17.36 -11.19 2.75
CA GLU A 293 18.43 -11.80 1.94
C GLU A 293 17.88 -12.47 0.67
N ARG A 294 16.75 -13.18 0.79
CA ARG A 294 16.18 -13.96 -0.33
C ARG A 294 15.49 -13.11 -1.39
N TYR A 295 14.82 -12.02 -1.01
CA TYR A 295 13.94 -11.27 -1.91
C TYR A 295 14.32 -9.79 -2.10
N TRP A 296 15.29 -9.29 -1.33
CA TRP A 296 15.69 -7.89 -1.33
C TRP A 296 17.22 -7.74 -1.31
N ALA A 297 17.91 -8.41 -2.22
CA ALA A 297 19.36 -8.29 -2.40
C ALA A 297 19.84 -6.85 -2.68
N ASP A 298 18.94 -6.00 -3.18
CA ASP A 298 19.14 -4.57 -3.48
C ASP A 298 18.64 -3.65 -2.34
N TRP A 299 18.27 -4.17 -1.17
CA TRP A 299 17.72 -3.39 -0.05
C TRP A 299 18.58 -2.18 0.33
N ASP A 300 19.89 -2.40 0.48
CA ASP A 300 20.82 -1.35 0.91
C ASP A 300 21.05 -0.31 -0.21
N GLU A 301 21.03 -0.72 -1.48
CA GLU A 301 21.06 0.21 -2.62
C GLU A 301 19.81 1.08 -2.61
N ILE A 302 18.61 0.49 -2.51
CA ILE A 302 17.33 1.22 -2.43
C ILE A 302 17.35 2.23 -1.28
N CYS A 303 17.77 1.82 -0.10
CA CYS A 303 17.77 2.68 1.09
C CYS A 303 18.78 3.83 0.96
N LYS A 304 19.93 3.59 0.30
CA LYS A 304 20.97 4.60 0.10
C LYS A 304 20.65 5.58 -1.03
N THR A 305 20.21 5.09 -2.18
CA THR A 305 19.99 5.89 -3.39
C THR A 305 18.57 6.45 -3.47
N LEU A 306 17.61 5.80 -2.79
CA LEU A 306 16.18 6.06 -2.85
C LEU A 306 15.59 5.86 -4.26
N GLU A 307 16.29 5.09 -5.10
CA GLU A 307 15.82 4.71 -6.43
C GLU A 307 14.61 3.77 -6.33
N LEU A 308 13.61 4.00 -7.18
CA LEU A 308 12.36 3.25 -7.13
C LEU A 308 12.48 1.85 -7.75
N ASN A 309 13.32 1.69 -8.76
CA ASN A 309 13.32 0.54 -9.66
C ASN A 309 14.72 -0.06 -9.85
N THR A 310 15.45 -0.26 -8.76
CA THR A 310 16.79 -0.90 -8.75
C THR A 310 16.79 -2.31 -9.38
N HIS A 311 15.64 -2.98 -9.39
CA HIS A 311 15.44 -4.28 -10.03
C HIS A 311 15.29 -4.22 -11.56
N LEU A 312 15.10 -3.03 -12.14
CA LEU A 312 15.01 -2.84 -13.58
C LEU A 312 16.39 -2.48 -14.17
N PRO A 313 16.70 -2.90 -15.41
CA PRO A 313 17.91 -2.46 -16.09
C PRO A 313 17.99 -0.94 -16.17
N LYS A 314 19.13 -0.36 -15.77
CA LYS A 314 19.37 1.08 -15.88
C LYS A 314 19.31 1.48 -17.36
N LYS A 315 18.39 2.38 -17.71
CA LYS A 315 18.32 2.95 -19.07
C LYS A 315 19.62 3.72 -19.31
N VAL A 316 20.44 3.25 -20.26
CA VAL A 316 21.66 3.97 -20.68
C VAL A 316 21.20 5.29 -21.31
N PRO A 317 21.71 6.46 -20.88
CA PRO A 317 21.39 7.72 -21.54
C PRO A 317 21.87 7.64 -23.00
N GLU A 318 20.98 7.85 -23.97
CA GLU A 318 21.39 8.08 -25.35
C GLU A 318 22.25 9.34 -25.38
N GLU A 319 23.52 9.21 -25.78
CA GLU A 319 24.41 10.35 -25.95
C GLU A 319 23.87 11.25 -27.06
N GLU A 320 23.41 12.46 -26.70
CA GLU A 320 23.14 13.50 -27.69
C GLU A 320 24.42 13.76 -28.51
N PRO A 321 24.36 13.80 -29.85
CA PRO A 321 25.55 14.01 -30.65
C PRO A 321 26.09 15.42 -30.39
N LYS A 322 27.28 15.49 -29.77
CA LYS A 322 28.04 16.73 -29.60
C LYS A 322 28.26 17.37 -30.97
N LYS A 323 27.60 18.51 -31.21
CA LYS A 323 27.93 19.39 -32.33
C LYS A 323 29.39 19.84 -32.17
N ALA A 324 30.23 19.45 -33.12
CA ALA A 324 31.60 19.91 -33.23
C ALA A 324 31.61 21.45 -33.39
N ALA A 325 32.35 22.12 -32.52
CA ALA A 325 32.69 23.53 -32.67
C ALA A 325 33.69 23.65 -33.83
N ASN A 326 33.38 24.49 -34.81
CA ASN A 326 34.35 24.96 -35.80
C ASN A 326 34.55 26.46 -35.59
N GLU A 327 35.77 26.83 -35.22
CA GLU A 327 36.24 28.22 -35.20
C GLU A 327 36.53 28.71 -36.62
N SER A 328 36.00 29.88 -37.00
CA SER A 328 36.73 30.98 -37.64
C SER A 328 35.77 32.02 -38.26
N ALA A 329 36.07 33.28 -38.00
CA ALA A 329 35.62 34.48 -38.72
C ALA A 329 36.91 35.14 -39.31
N PRO A 330 36.90 36.08 -40.29
CA PRO A 330 35.85 37.10 -40.48
C PRO A 330 35.53 37.61 -41.92
N ALA A 331 34.50 38.47 -41.96
CA ALA A 331 34.31 39.68 -42.80
C ALA A 331 33.42 39.66 -44.08
N ALA A 332 32.41 40.56 -44.02
CA ALA A 332 31.88 41.51 -45.01
C ALA A 332 30.79 41.12 -46.05
N ASP A 333 29.60 41.70 -45.77
CA ASP A 333 28.66 42.50 -46.59
C ASP A 333 27.64 41.93 -47.61
N GLU A 334 26.41 42.46 -47.42
CA GLU A 334 25.20 42.63 -48.26
C GLU A 334 24.43 41.42 -48.87
N LYS A 335 23.19 41.17 -48.39
CA LYS A 335 21.87 41.60 -48.98
C LYS A 335 20.68 40.66 -48.64
N ALA A 336 19.77 41.13 -47.78
CA ALA A 336 18.27 41.01 -47.72
C ALA A 336 17.52 39.64 -47.93
N PRO A 337 16.19 39.53 -47.67
CA PRO A 337 15.63 39.02 -46.41
C PRO A 337 14.68 37.80 -46.56
N ALA A 338 14.51 37.00 -45.51
CA ALA A 338 13.25 36.31 -45.14
C ALA A 338 13.48 35.31 -43.99
N ALA A 339 12.77 35.47 -42.86
CA ALA A 339 12.31 34.37 -41.98
C ALA A 339 11.50 34.92 -40.80
N GLU A 340 10.20 35.11 -40.99
CA GLU A 340 9.23 34.93 -39.90
C GLU A 340 9.10 33.42 -39.67
N ASP A 341 9.61 32.89 -38.55
CA ASP A 341 9.10 31.66 -37.90
C ASP A 341 9.84 31.22 -36.63
N ALA A 342 10.79 32.01 -36.11
CA ALA A 342 11.53 31.66 -34.88
C ALA A 342 10.93 32.22 -33.57
N VAL A 343 9.86 33.03 -33.61
CA VAL A 343 9.32 33.70 -32.41
C VAL A 343 8.20 32.90 -31.71
N LYS A 344 7.54 31.95 -32.39
CA LYS A 344 6.42 31.20 -31.80
C LYS A 344 6.79 30.02 -30.90
N LYS A 345 8.06 29.58 -30.87
CA LYS A 345 8.48 28.40 -30.10
C LYS A 345 9.03 28.73 -28.70
N SER A 346 9.47 29.97 -28.48
CA SER A 346 9.95 30.46 -27.18
C SER A 346 8.83 31.02 -26.30
N GLU A 347 7.74 31.55 -26.87
CA GLU A 347 6.59 32.01 -26.08
C GLU A 347 5.74 30.83 -25.56
N ALA A 348 5.61 29.74 -26.33
CA ALA A 348 4.88 28.54 -25.90
C ALA A 348 5.53 27.84 -24.68
N THR A 349 6.86 27.82 -24.61
CA THR A 349 7.60 27.24 -23.48
C THR A 349 7.54 28.12 -22.23
N VAL A 350 7.47 29.45 -22.38
CA VAL A 350 7.31 30.37 -21.25
C VAL A 350 5.86 30.39 -20.72
N GLU A 351 4.86 30.23 -21.58
CA GLU A 351 3.46 30.05 -21.16
C GLU A 351 3.21 28.70 -20.48
N GLU A 352 3.81 27.61 -20.95
CA GLU A 352 3.71 26.31 -20.26
C GLU A 352 4.35 26.33 -18.88
N VAL A 353 5.53 26.96 -18.73
CA VAL A 353 6.20 27.07 -17.43
C VAL A 353 5.41 27.97 -16.47
N LYS A 354 4.78 29.05 -16.97
CA LYS A 354 3.90 29.90 -16.16
C LYS A 354 2.60 29.18 -15.77
N LYS A 355 1.97 28.43 -16.69
CA LYS A 355 0.80 27.59 -16.37
C LYS A 355 1.16 26.50 -15.35
N GLU A 356 2.32 25.88 -15.46
CA GLU A 356 2.81 24.93 -14.45
C GLU A 356 3.05 25.59 -13.09
N GLU A 357 3.57 26.81 -13.02
CA GLU A 357 3.76 27.55 -11.76
C GLU A 357 2.43 27.98 -11.12
N VAL A 358 1.44 28.35 -11.92
CA VAL A 358 0.09 28.69 -11.43
C VAL A 358 -0.61 27.45 -10.88
N ILE A 359 -0.56 26.31 -11.60
CA ILE A 359 -1.11 25.03 -11.14
C ILE A 359 -0.38 24.55 -9.86
N LYS A 360 0.95 24.72 -9.77
CA LYS A 360 1.72 24.39 -8.55
C LYS A 360 1.28 25.25 -7.34
N LYS A 361 0.89 26.51 -7.55
CA LYS A 361 0.37 27.37 -6.47
C LYS A 361 -1.04 26.98 -6.06
N GLU A 362 -1.93 26.74 -7.01
CA GLU A 362 -3.32 26.33 -6.72
C GLU A 362 -3.39 24.98 -5.99
N VAL A 363 -2.57 23.99 -6.35
CA VAL A 363 -2.57 22.68 -5.68
C VAL A 363 -2.05 22.77 -4.25
N VAL A 364 -1.02 23.59 -3.99
CA VAL A 364 -0.53 23.83 -2.62
C VAL A 364 -1.58 24.57 -1.80
N GLU A 365 -2.26 25.54 -2.42
CA GLU A 365 -3.32 26.29 -1.76
C GLU A 365 -4.56 25.43 -1.49
N GLU A 366 -4.93 24.50 -2.38
CA GLU A 366 -6.03 23.54 -2.21
C GLU A 366 -5.75 22.51 -1.11
N VAL A 367 -4.52 21.99 -1.05
CA VAL A 367 -4.10 21.06 0.03
C VAL A 367 -4.05 21.78 1.37
N VAL A 368 -3.60 23.04 1.40
CA VAL A 368 -3.58 23.86 2.61
C VAL A 368 -5.00 24.25 3.03
N THR A 369 -5.88 24.62 2.10
CA THR A 369 -7.27 24.99 2.41
C THR A 369 -8.09 23.78 2.84
N LYS A 370 -7.97 22.61 2.20
CA LYS A 370 -8.63 21.38 2.66
C LYS A 370 -8.20 21.01 4.09
N ALA A 371 -6.92 21.14 4.40
CA ALA A 371 -6.40 20.92 5.75
C ALA A 371 -6.87 21.96 6.79
N VAL A 372 -7.33 23.14 6.34
CA VAL A 372 -7.86 24.21 7.21
C VAL A 372 -9.39 24.13 7.35
N THR A 373 -10.11 23.71 6.31
CA THR A 373 -11.57 23.55 6.34
C THR A 373 -12.01 22.32 7.14
N GLU A 374 -11.26 21.21 7.09
CA GLU A 374 -11.52 20.01 7.92
C GLU A 374 -11.25 20.23 9.43
N VAL A 375 -10.69 21.37 9.83
CA VAL A 375 -10.43 21.73 11.23
C VAL A 375 -11.54 22.61 11.81
N LYS A 376 -12.47 23.09 10.99
CA LYS A 376 -13.58 23.97 11.38
C LYS A 376 -14.94 23.27 11.50
N GLU A 377 -15.04 21.98 11.21
CA GLU A 377 -16.23 21.14 11.45
C GLU A 377 -16.03 20.16 12.61
#